data_AF-A0A9P8JFR7-F1
#
_entry.id   AF-A0A9P8JFR7-F1
#
_cell.length_a   1.000
_cell.length_b   1.000
_cell.length_c   1.000
_cell.angle_alpha   90.00
_cell.angle_beta   90.00
_cell.angle_gamma   90.00
#
_symmetry.space_group_name_H-M   'P 1'
#
loop_
_entity.id
_entity.type
_entity.pdbx_description
1 polymer ?
#
loop_
_entity_poly.entity_id
_entity_poly.type
_entity_poly.pdbx_seq_one_letter_code
_entity_poly.pdbx_strand_id
1 'polypeptide(L)'
;MAEDNLSSSPTAPLKSNMSSKTSSSGRDTQLDALRARQAALEATVAELLSQRTSLVNALSPTPDTQEPEDTETRAKLAVDAANTKIKSQIKQLQQYNDIKDIGTQLMGIIAEKRGCRIIEVQEEFGIIPDD
;
A
#
# COMPACT_ATOMS: atom_id res chain seq x y z
N MET A 1 -33.97 -12.35 76.81
CA MET A 1 -35.39 -12.61 77.13
C MET A 1 -36.09 -12.65 75.78
N ALA A 2 -36.19 -13.75 75.06
CA ALA A 2 -36.66 -15.10 75.40
C ALA A 2 -38.11 -15.11 75.93
N GLU A 3 -38.86 -16.10 75.43
CA GLU A 3 -40.27 -16.45 75.64
C GLU A 3 -41.31 -15.64 74.84
N ASP A 4 -42.41 -16.18 74.33
CA ASP A 4 -42.83 -17.47 73.77
C ASP A 4 -44.36 -17.39 73.60
N ASN A 5 -44.94 -18.35 72.89
CA ASN A 5 -46.37 -18.70 72.79
C ASN A 5 -47.22 -17.92 71.76
N LEU A 6 -47.47 -18.43 70.55
CA LEU A 6 -48.18 -19.67 70.15
C LEU A 6 -49.67 -19.67 70.55
N SER A 7 -50.54 -19.78 69.54
CA SER A 7 -51.67 -20.73 69.43
C SER A 7 -52.75 -20.19 68.49
N SER A 8 -52.77 -20.64 67.23
CA SER A 8 -53.75 -21.59 66.65
C SER A 8 -54.96 -20.86 66.03
N SER A 9 -55.25 -20.97 64.73
CA SER A 9 -55.64 -22.23 64.08
C SER A 9 -55.63 -22.15 62.53
N PRO A 10 -55.73 -23.30 61.83
CA PRO A 10 -55.26 -23.50 60.47
C PRO A 10 -56.39 -23.52 59.44
N THR A 11 -56.11 -23.18 58.19
CA THR A 11 -56.78 -23.84 57.05
C THR A 11 -55.87 -23.75 55.81
N ALA A 12 -55.19 -24.84 55.48
CA ALA A 12 -54.80 -25.11 54.10
C ALA A 12 -56.06 -25.59 53.36
N PRO A 13 -56.21 -25.33 52.05
CA PRO A 13 -55.59 -26.27 51.12
C PRO A 13 -55.00 -25.65 49.84
N LEU A 14 -53.86 -26.24 49.46
CA LEU A 14 -53.54 -26.75 48.10
C LEU A 14 -53.60 -25.79 46.90
N LYS A 15 -52.39 -25.43 46.45
CA LYS A 15 -51.86 -25.55 45.08
C LYS A 15 -52.83 -25.32 43.90
N SER A 16 -52.59 -24.26 43.15
CA SER A 16 -52.56 -24.35 41.67
C SER A 16 -51.62 -23.30 41.08
N ASN A 17 -50.39 -23.75 40.87
CA ASN A 17 -49.43 -23.18 39.94
C ASN A 17 -50.01 -23.25 38.51
N MET A 18 -50.33 -22.11 37.89
CA MET A 18 -50.39 -21.96 36.42
C MET A 18 -50.42 -20.47 36.04
N SER A 19 -49.35 -19.98 35.41
CA SER A 19 -49.38 -19.49 34.01
C SER A 19 -48.14 -18.64 33.69
N SER A 20 -46.99 -19.30 33.55
CA SER A 20 -45.79 -18.75 32.93
C SER A 20 -45.85 -18.92 31.40
N LYS A 21 -46.84 -18.30 30.73
CA LYS A 21 -47.08 -18.52 29.28
C LYS A 21 -46.79 -17.29 28.40
N THR A 22 -45.82 -16.47 28.76
CA THR A 22 -45.36 -15.33 27.94
C THR A 22 -43.86 -15.38 27.59
N SER A 23 -43.08 -16.28 28.18
CA SER A 23 -41.62 -16.35 27.96
C SER A 23 -41.17 -17.34 26.88
N SER A 24 -42.00 -18.29 26.43
CA SER A 24 -41.61 -19.26 25.39
C SER A 24 -41.80 -18.71 23.98
N SER A 25 -42.96 -18.09 23.69
CA SER A 25 -43.28 -17.56 22.36
C SER A 25 -42.29 -16.47 21.89
N GLY A 26 -41.80 -15.64 22.81
CA GLY A 26 -40.76 -14.64 22.51
C GLY A 26 -39.37 -15.24 22.23
N ARG A 27 -39.08 -16.44 22.77
CA ARG A 27 -37.82 -17.15 22.49
C ARG A 27 -37.88 -17.85 21.14
N ASP A 28 -39.02 -18.42 20.79
CA ASP A 28 -39.23 -19.05 19.49
C ASP A 28 -39.12 -18.02 18.35
N THR A 29 -39.74 -16.84 18.50
CA THR A 29 -39.59 -15.74 17.53
C THR A 29 -38.16 -15.20 17.45
N GLN A 30 -37.45 -15.16 18.58
CA GLN A 30 -36.04 -14.77 18.61
C GLN A 30 -35.13 -15.80 17.93
N LEU A 31 -35.40 -17.10 18.09
CA LEU A 31 -34.68 -18.17 17.38
C LEU A 31 -34.91 -18.12 15.88
N ASP A 32 -36.14 -17.85 15.44
CA ASP A 32 -36.46 -17.70 14.01
C ASP A 32 -35.80 -16.45 13.41
N ALA A 33 -35.76 -15.34 14.14
CA ALA A 33 -35.02 -14.14 13.74
C ALA A 33 -33.51 -14.38 13.64
N LEU A 34 -32.93 -15.17 14.55
CA LEU A 34 -31.52 -15.55 14.51
C LEU A 34 -31.21 -16.46 13.31
N ARG A 35 -32.08 -17.42 12.99
CA ARG A 35 -31.95 -18.26 11.79
C ARG A 35 -32.06 -17.45 10.51
N ALA A 36 -32.98 -16.50 10.44
CA ALA A 36 -33.11 -15.60 9.30
C ALA A 36 -31.83 -14.76 9.11
N ARG A 37 -31.24 -14.25 10.20
CA ARG A 37 -29.97 -13.53 10.15
C ARG A 37 -28.80 -14.44 9.74
N GLN A 38 -28.77 -15.68 10.21
CA GLN A 38 -27.77 -16.66 9.80
C GLN A 38 -27.85 -16.92 8.29
N ALA A 39 -29.05 -17.19 7.76
CA ALA A 39 -29.26 -17.41 6.34
C ALA A 39 -28.86 -16.19 5.48
N ALA A 40 -29.16 -14.98 5.96
CA ALA A 40 -28.73 -13.75 5.28
C ALA A 40 -27.19 -13.61 5.26
N LEU A 41 -26.52 -13.93 6.37
CA LEU A 41 -25.05 -13.91 6.44
C LEU A 41 -24.43 -14.95 5.49
N GLU A 42 -24.96 -16.18 5.47
CA GLU A 42 -24.51 -17.23 4.56
C GLU A 42 -24.68 -16.82 3.08
N ALA A 43 -25.80 -16.16 2.75
CA ALA A 43 -26.01 -15.59 1.41
C ALA A 43 -24.97 -14.52 1.05
N THR A 44 -24.67 -13.59 1.97
CA THR A 44 -23.64 -12.56 1.72
C THR A 44 -22.24 -13.16 1.56
N VAL A 45 -21.92 -14.23 2.31
CA VAL A 45 -20.64 -14.93 2.18
C VAL A 45 -20.55 -15.62 0.81
N ALA A 46 -21.62 -16.29 0.37
CA ALA A 46 -21.66 -16.92 -0.95
C ALA A 46 -21.49 -15.89 -2.08
N GLU A 47 -22.13 -14.72 -1.96
CA GLU A 47 -21.98 -13.64 -2.93
C GLU A 47 -20.57 -13.05 -2.95
N LEU A 48 -19.98 -12.77 -1.79
CA LEU A 48 -18.60 -12.28 -1.71
C LEU A 48 -17.58 -13.30 -2.24
N LEU A 49 -17.81 -14.60 -2.03
CA LEU A 49 -16.98 -15.65 -2.60
C LEU A 49 -17.11 -15.71 -4.13
N SER A 50 -18.31 -15.53 -4.66
CA SER A 50 -18.54 -15.43 -6.10
C SER A 50 -17.83 -14.22 -6.70
N GLN A 51 -17.96 -13.04 -6.08
CA GLN A 51 -17.25 -11.82 -6.49
C GLN A 51 -15.74 -11.99 -6.42
N ARG A 52 -15.22 -12.59 -5.34
CA ARG A 52 -13.79 -12.91 -5.22
C ARG A 52 -13.34 -13.82 -6.35
N THR A 53 -14.10 -14.86 -6.67
CA THR A 53 -13.76 -15.81 -7.74
C THR A 53 -13.77 -15.14 -9.10
N SER A 54 -14.75 -14.27 -9.37
CA SER A 54 -14.81 -13.47 -10.59
C SER A 54 -13.62 -12.50 -10.72
N LEU A 55 -13.28 -11.78 -9.66
CA LEU A 55 -12.12 -10.87 -9.65
C LEU A 55 -10.81 -11.63 -9.78
N VAL A 56 -10.66 -12.77 -9.10
CA VAL A 56 -9.48 -13.63 -9.23
C VAL A 56 -9.38 -14.19 -10.65
N ASN A 57 -10.48 -14.59 -11.29
CA ASN A 57 -10.43 -15.04 -12.69
C ASN A 57 -10.16 -13.90 -13.68
N ALA A 58 -10.61 -12.68 -13.38
CA ALA A 58 -10.32 -11.50 -14.20
C ALA A 58 -8.86 -11.00 -14.02
N LEU A 59 -8.27 -11.21 -12.84
CA LEU A 59 -6.95 -10.69 -12.48
C LEU A 59 -5.85 -11.76 -12.51
N SER A 60 -6.21 -13.04 -12.47
CA SER A 60 -5.27 -14.13 -12.71
C SER A 60 -5.01 -14.15 -14.21
N PRO A 61 -3.81 -13.77 -14.69
CA PRO A 61 -3.41 -14.18 -16.02
C PRO A 61 -3.51 -15.71 -16.03
N THR A 62 -4.22 -16.27 -16.99
CA THR A 62 -4.18 -17.70 -17.27
C THR A 62 -2.70 -18.12 -17.38
N PRO A 63 -2.22 -19.12 -16.62
CA PRO A 63 -0.81 -19.52 -16.64
C PRO A 63 -0.45 -20.35 -17.89
N ASP A 64 -1.14 -20.15 -19.01
CA ASP A 64 -1.00 -20.99 -20.20
C ASP A 64 -0.84 -20.19 -21.51
N THR A 65 -0.67 -18.86 -21.42
CA THR A 65 -0.28 -18.02 -22.57
C THR A 65 0.40 -16.72 -22.10
N GLN A 66 1.36 -16.82 -21.18
CA GLN A 66 2.37 -15.77 -21.04
C GLN A 66 3.62 -16.24 -21.77
N GLU A 67 3.68 -15.83 -23.03
CA GLU A 67 4.87 -15.89 -23.86
C GLU A 67 6.08 -15.36 -23.04
N PRO A 68 7.19 -16.11 -22.95
CA PRO A 68 8.42 -15.64 -22.29
C PRO A 68 8.95 -14.32 -22.91
N GLU A 69 8.54 -14.03 -24.15
CA GLU A 69 8.89 -12.84 -24.92
C GLU A 69 8.54 -11.52 -24.22
N ASP A 70 7.41 -11.42 -23.50
CA ASP A 70 6.98 -10.14 -22.90
C ASP A 70 7.83 -9.71 -21.69
N THR A 71 8.36 -10.69 -20.94
CA THR A 71 9.24 -10.39 -19.80
C THR A 71 10.66 -10.07 -20.26
N GLU A 72 11.17 -10.79 -21.27
CA GLU A 72 12.49 -10.57 -21.83
C GLU A 72 12.55 -9.24 -22.61
N THR A 73 11.51 -8.92 -23.39
CA THR A 73 11.41 -7.63 -24.09
C THR A 73 11.29 -6.46 -23.11
N ARG A 74 10.50 -6.59 -22.04
CA ARG A 74 10.41 -5.54 -21.00
C ARG A 74 11.74 -5.35 -20.26
N ALA A 75 12.47 -6.42 -19.99
CA ALA A 75 13.80 -6.34 -19.39
C ALA A 75 14.81 -5.67 -20.32
N LYS A 76 14.81 -6.01 -21.62
CA LYS A 76 15.64 -5.35 -22.65
C LYS A 76 15.32 -3.86 -22.76
N LEU A 77 14.04 -3.48 -22.81
CA LEU A 77 13.62 -2.07 -22.84
C LEU A 77 14.05 -1.29 -21.60
N ALA A 78 14.00 -1.90 -20.40
CA ALA A 78 14.48 -1.26 -19.18
C ALA A 78 16.00 -1.03 -19.20
N VAL A 79 16.77 -2.00 -19.69
CA VAL A 79 18.22 -1.89 -19.85
C VAL A 79 18.57 -0.83 -20.90
N ASP A 80 17.84 -0.76 -22.01
CA ASP A 80 18.04 0.25 -23.05
C ASP A 80 17.72 1.67 -22.56
N ALA A 81 16.65 1.84 -21.78
CA ALA A 81 16.34 3.10 -21.12
C ALA A 81 17.44 3.54 -20.15
N ALA A 82 18.02 2.60 -19.39
CA ALA A 82 19.16 2.90 -18.53
C ALA A 82 20.41 3.27 -19.35
N ASN A 83 20.72 2.52 -20.41
CA ASN A 83 21.85 2.75 -21.29
C ASN A 83 21.78 4.10 -22.01
N THR A 84 20.60 4.50 -22.47
CA THR A 84 20.40 5.82 -23.10
C THR A 84 20.65 6.96 -22.12
N LYS A 85 20.19 6.84 -20.87
CA LYS A 85 20.48 7.82 -19.82
C LYS A 85 21.98 7.92 -19.52
N ILE A 86 22.66 6.79 -19.38
CA ILE A 86 24.11 6.74 -19.15
C ILE A 86 24.87 7.37 -20.32
N LYS A 87 24.51 7.03 -21.56
CA LYS A 87 25.12 7.62 -22.77
C LYS A 87 24.91 9.14 -22.82
N SER A 88 23.73 9.62 -22.43
CA SER A 88 23.46 11.07 -22.36
C SER A 88 24.38 11.75 -21.34
N GLN A 89 24.53 11.18 -20.14
CA GLN A 89 25.42 11.71 -19.11
C GLN A 89 26.88 11.70 -19.55
N ILE A 90 27.35 10.62 -20.19
CA ILE A 90 28.71 10.54 -20.76
C ILE A 90 28.91 11.64 -21.80
N LYS A 91 27.93 11.87 -22.68
CA LYS A 91 28.02 12.90 -23.71
C LYS A 91 28.09 14.30 -23.11
N GLN A 92 27.28 14.58 -22.08
CA GLN A 92 27.32 15.87 -21.39
C GLN A 92 28.67 16.11 -20.70
N LEU A 93 29.23 15.10 -20.05
CA LEU A 93 30.55 15.19 -19.42
C LEU A 93 31.66 15.41 -20.46
N GLN A 94 31.61 14.68 -21.58
CA GLN A 94 32.57 14.88 -22.66
C GLN A 94 32.50 16.30 -23.22
N GLN A 95 31.29 16.80 -23.49
CA GLN A 95 31.11 18.16 -24.00
C GLN A 95 31.61 19.23 -23.03
N TYR A 96 31.36 19.04 -21.73
CA TYR A 96 31.88 19.94 -20.71
C TYR A 96 33.42 19.93 -20.68
N ASN A 97 34.04 18.74 -20.66
CA ASN A 97 35.49 18.61 -20.65
C ASN A 97 36.13 19.23 -21.90
N ASP A 98 35.56 18.96 -23.09
CA ASP A 98 36.05 19.53 -24.35
C ASP A 98 36.05 21.07 -24.30
N ILE A 99 34.96 21.68 -23.82
CA ILE A 99 34.85 23.14 -23.70
C ILE A 99 35.80 23.67 -22.62
N LYS A 100 35.93 22.99 -21.48
CA LYS A 100 36.83 23.37 -20.38
C LYS A 100 38.29 23.35 -20.84
N ASP A 101 38.70 22.32 -21.58
CA ASP A 101 40.06 22.17 -22.08
C ASP A 101 40.40 23.26 -23.11
N ILE A 102 39.49 23.52 -24.06
CA ILE A 102 39.64 24.61 -25.03
C ILE A 102 39.72 25.96 -24.31
N GLY A 103 38.82 26.23 -23.36
CA GLY A 103 38.81 27.47 -22.58
C GLY A 103 40.10 27.66 -21.79
N THR A 104 40.59 26.62 -21.13
CA THR A 104 41.84 26.64 -20.37
C THR A 104 43.04 26.88 -21.27
N GLN A 105 43.10 26.23 -22.44
CA GLN A 105 44.15 26.45 -23.43
C GLN A 105 44.15 27.90 -23.93
N LEU A 106 42.98 28.46 -24.26
CA LEU A 106 42.86 29.84 -24.72
C LEU A 106 43.26 30.84 -23.63
N MET A 107 42.86 30.61 -22.38
CA MET A 107 43.29 31.43 -21.25
C MET A 107 44.81 31.37 -21.02
N GLY A 108 45.43 30.20 -21.22
CA GLY A 108 46.88 30.06 -21.23
C GLY A 108 47.55 30.99 -22.23
N ILE A 109 47.06 31.00 -23.47
CA ILE A 109 47.57 31.87 -24.54
C ILE A 109 47.35 33.37 -24.19
N ILE A 110 46.21 33.72 -23.58
CA ILE A 110 45.93 35.10 -23.16
C ILE A 110 46.89 35.53 -22.04
N ALA A 111 47.11 34.66 -21.05
CA ALA A 111 48.02 34.91 -19.94
C ALA A 111 49.46 35.12 -20.43
N GLU A 112 49.92 34.28 -21.37
CA GLU A 112 51.23 34.42 -22.01
C GLU A 112 51.37 35.77 -22.73
N LYS A 113 50.36 36.19 -23.50
CA LYS A 113 50.37 37.48 -24.22
C LYS A 113 50.38 38.69 -23.28
N ARG A 114 49.71 38.59 -22.12
CA ARG A 114 49.64 39.64 -21.11
C ARG A 114 50.85 39.62 -20.16
N GLY A 115 51.65 38.55 -20.16
CA GLY A 115 52.75 38.36 -19.23
C GLY A 115 52.31 38.16 -17.78
N CYS A 116 51.08 37.69 -17.56
CA CYS A 116 50.48 37.45 -16.24
C CYS A 116 50.31 35.95 -15.98
N ARG A 117 49.96 35.58 -14.75
CA ARG A 117 49.70 34.16 -14.42
C ARG A 117 48.30 33.75 -14.89
N ILE A 118 48.16 32.49 -15.29
CA ILE A 118 46.87 31.94 -15.75
C ILE A 118 45.77 32.11 -14.69
N ILE A 119 46.11 31.99 -13.40
CA ILE A 119 45.16 32.17 -12.29
C ILE A 119 44.57 33.59 -12.26
N GLU A 120 45.38 34.62 -12.58
CA GLU A 120 44.93 36.02 -12.59
C GLU A 120 43.95 36.26 -13.73
N VAL A 121 44.14 35.59 -14.88
CA VAL A 121 43.20 35.61 -16.01
C VAL A 121 41.93 34.83 -15.66
N GLN A 122 42.06 33.66 -15.03
CA GLN A 122 40.89 32.86 -14.63
C GLN A 122 39.98 33.64 -13.66
N GLU A 123 40.57 34.34 -12.68
CA GLU A 123 39.82 35.21 -11.75
C GLU A 123 39.11 36.36 -12.47
N GLU A 124 39.76 37.02 -13.43
CA GLU A 124 39.15 38.09 -14.26
C GLU A 124 37.94 37.57 -15.07
N PHE A 125 38.03 36.33 -15.56
CA PHE A 125 36.94 35.67 -16.29
C PHE A 125 35.92 34.96 -15.37
N GLY A 126 36.07 35.08 -14.04
CA GLY A 126 35.13 34.54 -13.06
C GLY A 126 35.20 33.02 -12.88
N ILE A 127 36.32 32.39 -13.26
CA ILE A 127 36.53 30.94 -13.14
C ILE A 127 37.21 30.66 -11.80
N ILE A 128 36.54 29.88 -10.97
CA ILE A 128 37.04 29.47 -9.65
C ILE A 128 37.74 28.11 -9.83
N PRO A 129 38.90 27.87 -9.18
CA PRO A 129 39.64 26.61 -9.32
C PRO A 129 38.87 25.35 -8.85
N ASP A 130 37.77 25.52 -8.11
CA ASP A 130 36.92 24.45 -7.60
C ASP A 130 35.68 24.15 -8.47
N ASP A 131 35.51 24.82 -9.62
CA ASP A 131 34.38 24.67 -10.58
C ASP A 131 34.83 23.99 -11.91
#